data_AF-A0A3N5EYW5-F1
#
_entry.id   AF-A0A3N5EYW5-F1
#
_cell.length_a   1.000
_cell.length_b   1.000
_cell.length_c   1.000
_cell.angle_alpha   90.00
_cell.angle_beta   90.00
_cell.angle_gamma   90.00
#
_symmetry.space_group_name_H-M   'P 1'
#
loop_
_entity.id
_entity.type
_entity.pdbx_description
1 polymer ?
#
loop_
_entity_poly.entity_id
_entity_poly.type
_entity_poly.pdbx_seq_one_letter_code
_entity_poly.pdbx_strand_id
1 'polypeptide(L)'
;MKKSILFVTVCLLCSAGGFAQKPIRVGTTAANFLEIGFGAAGTAMGDAQVSMENDVSSIYWNPAGLARLEKSEVSFVTQPWIADMNASFAALGVVIPDFGTVGAGLILMDYGEIPVTTMTMQEGTGEKFSPQDMAIYLSYARNLADWFSLGVSGKLISSSIWHMNATAAAFDLGVLIKTDFFSPTGDNVHGLNIGMSISNYGSPLKYDGLDLLNPIDIAPGDAGNYRDASGQFRLQEWELPLIFRIGASVTAMKTDDHEVIVAVDALHPNNKASRSMSARSMRSRRRPSGSFFFGEGTKLCS
;
A
#
# COMPACT_ATOMS: atom_id res chain seq x y z
N MET A 1 26.66 -23.01 -5.02
CA MET A 1 27.44 -22.38 -3.93
C MET A 1 28.33 -21.22 -4.43
N LYS A 2 29.41 -21.44 -5.20
CA LYS A 2 30.29 -20.32 -5.66
C LYS A 2 29.59 -19.25 -6.50
N LYS A 3 28.67 -19.64 -7.40
CA LYS A 3 27.89 -18.70 -8.25
C LYS A 3 26.87 -17.87 -7.43
N SER A 4 26.26 -18.48 -6.42
CA SER A 4 25.26 -17.86 -5.55
C SER A 4 25.89 -16.81 -4.62
N ILE A 5 27.08 -17.10 -4.07
CA ILE A 5 27.83 -16.17 -3.21
C ILE A 5 28.32 -14.95 -4.02
N LEU A 6 28.84 -15.17 -5.23
CA LEU A 6 29.28 -14.08 -6.10
C LEU A 6 28.15 -13.11 -6.44
N PHE A 7 26.94 -13.62 -6.68
CA PHE A 7 25.76 -12.80 -6.99
C PHE A 7 25.34 -11.93 -5.80
N VAL A 8 25.35 -12.49 -4.58
CA VAL A 8 25.06 -11.75 -3.34
C VAL A 8 26.08 -10.63 -3.10
N THR A 9 27.37 -10.89 -3.34
CA THR A 9 28.44 -9.88 -3.16
C THR A 9 28.34 -8.76 -4.20
N VAL A 10 28.02 -9.06 -5.45
CA VAL A 10 27.84 -8.05 -6.52
C VAL A 10 26.62 -7.17 -6.25
N CYS A 11 25.50 -7.73 -5.80
CA CYS A 11 24.32 -6.95 -5.40
C CYS A 11 24.57 -6.07 -4.15
N LEU A 12 25.52 -6.43 -3.27
CA LEU A 12 25.94 -5.62 -2.12
C LEU A 12 26.80 -4.41 -2.51
N LEU A 13 27.58 -4.54 -3.59
CA LEU A 13 28.51 -3.50 -4.06
C LEU A 13 27.83 -2.46 -4.96
N CYS A 14 26.77 -2.83 -5.70
CA CYS A 14 26.03 -1.89 -6.56
C CYS A 14 25.15 -0.89 -5.78
N SER A 15 24.84 -1.13 -4.50
CA SER A 15 23.98 -0.26 -3.68
C SER A 15 24.68 0.99 -3.12
N ALA A 16 26.01 1.09 -3.20
CA ALA A 16 26.75 2.22 -2.63
C ALA A 16 26.77 3.50 -3.52
N GLY A 17 26.12 3.49 -4.69
CA GLY A 17 26.29 4.52 -5.73
C GLY A 17 25.05 5.33 -6.14
N GLY A 18 23.97 5.35 -5.35
CA GLY A 18 22.72 6.03 -5.73
C GLY A 18 22.76 7.56 -5.58
N PHE A 19 22.72 8.30 -6.69
CA PHE A 19 22.55 9.76 -6.69
C PHE A 19 21.12 10.14 -6.27
N ALA A 20 20.99 10.99 -5.24
CA ALA A 20 19.70 11.54 -4.81
C ALA A 20 19.28 12.71 -5.73
N GLN A 21 18.22 12.55 -6.52
CA GLN A 21 17.59 13.64 -7.27
C GLN A 21 16.29 14.11 -6.60
N LYS A 22 15.89 15.37 -6.86
CA LYS A 22 14.75 16.02 -6.20
C LYS A 22 13.42 15.50 -6.79
N PRO A 23 12.43 15.09 -5.98
CA PRO A 23 11.17 14.56 -6.49
C PRO A 23 10.37 15.66 -7.21
N ILE A 24 9.88 15.35 -8.41
CA ILE A 24 8.98 16.20 -9.22
C ILE A 24 7.56 15.61 -9.10
N ARG A 25 6.52 16.46 -9.01
CA ARG A 25 5.07 16.13 -8.87
C ARG A 25 4.55 15.67 -7.50
N VAL A 26 5.24 15.94 -6.39
CA VAL A 26 4.74 15.60 -5.05
C VAL A 26 3.39 16.29 -4.77
N GLY A 27 2.38 15.53 -4.34
CA GLY A 27 1.12 16.06 -3.82
C GLY A 27 -0.02 16.22 -4.83
N THR A 28 0.01 15.53 -5.97
CA THR A 28 -1.06 15.62 -6.99
C THR A 28 -2.21 14.62 -6.80
N THR A 29 -2.22 13.83 -5.73
CA THR A 29 -3.25 12.81 -5.46
C THR A 29 -3.83 12.95 -4.06
N ALA A 30 -5.08 12.52 -3.90
CA ALA A 30 -5.72 12.39 -2.60
C ALA A 30 -5.45 11.00 -1.99
N ALA A 31 -5.91 10.75 -0.76
CA ALA A 31 -5.80 9.44 -0.10
C ALA A 31 -4.37 8.89 0.05
N ASN A 32 -3.43 9.74 0.51
CA ASN A 32 -2.01 9.36 0.69
C ASN A 32 -1.81 8.20 1.70
N PHE A 33 -2.79 7.93 2.57
CA PHE A 33 -2.78 6.78 3.47
C PHE A 33 -2.67 5.43 2.72
N LEU A 34 -3.11 5.37 1.45
CA LEU A 34 -3.00 4.19 0.59
C LEU A 34 -1.57 3.88 0.13
N GLU A 35 -0.62 4.79 0.36
CA GLU A 35 0.81 4.55 0.08
C GLU A 35 1.55 3.93 1.27
N ILE A 36 0.94 3.93 2.45
CA ILE A 36 1.58 3.46 3.67
C ILE A 36 1.56 1.93 3.66
N GLY A 37 2.76 1.33 3.70
CA GLY A 37 2.94 -0.11 3.78
C GLY A 37 2.35 -0.70 5.07
N PHE A 38 1.75 -1.88 4.96
CA PHE A 38 1.24 -2.64 6.10
C PHE A 38 1.86 -4.03 6.16
N GLY A 39 2.09 -4.53 7.38
CA GLY A 39 2.70 -5.84 7.62
C GLY A 39 4.15 -5.71 8.09
N ALA A 40 4.44 -6.29 9.26
CA ALA A 40 5.75 -6.17 9.91
C ALA A 40 6.90 -6.70 9.03
N ALA A 41 6.65 -7.76 8.25
CA ALA A 41 7.63 -8.27 7.30
C ALA A 41 7.91 -7.21 6.22
N GLY A 42 6.91 -6.79 5.44
CA GLY A 42 7.08 -5.84 4.34
C GLY A 42 7.75 -4.55 4.75
N THR A 43 7.27 -3.93 5.82
CA THR A 43 7.86 -2.69 6.34
C THR A 43 9.32 -2.90 6.79
N ALA A 44 9.63 -4.02 7.46
CA ALA A 44 11.01 -4.33 7.86
C ALA A 44 11.92 -4.69 6.68
N MET A 45 11.35 -5.10 5.54
CA MET A 45 12.04 -5.37 4.28
C MET A 45 12.16 -4.12 3.39
N GLY A 46 11.85 -2.94 3.93
CA GLY A 46 11.88 -1.69 3.17
C GLY A 46 10.80 -1.62 2.08
N ASP A 47 9.66 -2.27 2.28
CA ASP A 47 8.54 -2.39 1.32
C ASP A 47 8.82 -3.33 0.13
N ALA A 48 9.84 -4.20 0.23
CA ALA A 48 10.13 -5.23 -0.76
C ALA A 48 9.39 -6.54 -0.47
N GLN A 49 8.11 -6.62 -0.84
CA GLN A 49 7.26 -7.80 -0.56
C GLN A 49 6.47 -8.32 -1.79
N VAL A 50 6.43 -7.60 -2.91
CA VAL A 50 5.55 -7.87 -4.07
C VAL A 50 5.72 -9.28 -4.66
N SER A 51 6.91 -9.87 -4.51
CA SER A 51 7.25 -11.20 -5.01
C SER A 51 7.32 -12.29 -3.92
N MET A 52 7.13 -11.95 -2.65
CA MET A 52 7.39 -12.84 -1.48
C MET A 52 6.13 -13.29 -0.73
N GLU A 53 4.96 -12.95 -1.23
CA GLU A 53 3.73 -13.03 -0.45
C GLU A 53 3.19 -14.44 -0.27
N ASN A 54 3.12 -14.88 0.99
CA ASN A 54 2.43 -16.10 1.44
C ASN A 54 1.64 -15.84 2.74
N ASP A 55 1.23 -14.59 2.97
CA ASP A 55 0.45 -14.17 4.14
C ASP A 55 -0.70 -13.26 3.73
N VAL A 56 -1.61 -12.96 4.67
CA VAL A 56 -2.81 -12.15 4.40
C VAL A 56 -2.50 -10.65 4.13
N SER A 57 -1.29 -10.16 4.41
CA SER A 57 -0.90 -8.78 4.05
C SER A 57 -0.80 -8.58 2.54
N SER A 58 -0.78 -9.67 1.78
CA SER A 58 -0.84 -9.68 0.30
C SER A 58 -2.04 -8.98 -0.31
N ILE A 59 -3.14 -8.83 0.44
CA ILE A 59 -4.29 -7.99 0.04
C ILE A 59 -3.84 -6.57 -0.35
N TYR A 60 -2.85 -6.02 0.35
CA TYR A 60 -2.31 -4.68 0.11
C TYR A 60 -1.16 -4.66 -0.92
N TRP A 61 -0.22 -5.61 -0.82
CA TRP A 61 1.02 -5.58 -1.60
C TRP A 61 0.86 -6.14 -3.03
N ASN A 62 0.33 -7.37 -3.16
CA ASN A 62 0.03 -8.02 -4.42
C ASN A 62 -1.08 -9.07 -4.23
N PRO A 63 -2.33 -8.83 -4.68
CA PRO A 63 -3.44 -9.74 -4.40
C PRO A 63 -3.21 -11.17 -4.94
N ALA A 64 -2.29 -11.40 -5.89
CA ALA A 64 -1.93 -12.76 -6.32
C ALA A 64 -1.25 -13.60 -5.23
N GLY A 65 -0.63 -12.97 -4.23
CA GLY A 65 -0.02 -13.64 -3.08
C GLY A 65 -1.03 -14.45 -2.25
N LEU A 66 -2.29 -14.02 -2.19
CA LEU A 66 -3.37 -14.75 -1.52
C LEU A 66 -3.56 -16.16 -2.07
N ALA A 67 -3.29 -16.37 -3.36
CA ALA A 67 -3.40 -17.70 -3.97
C ALA A 67 -2.41 -18.71 -3.38
N ARG A 68 -1.36 -18.24 -2.69
CA ARG A 68 -0.30 -19.05 -2.08
C ARG A 68 -0.48 -19.24 -0.57
N LEU A 69 -1.59 -18.75 0.00
CA LEU A 69 -1.95 -19.08 1.37
C LEU A 69 -2.21 -20.59 1.50
N GLU A 70 -1.48 -21.24 2.40
CA GLU A 70 -1.66 -22.67 2.70
C GLU A 70 -2.88 -22.92 3.59
N LYS A 71 -3.22 -21.94 4.44
CA LYS A 71 -4.30 -22.00 5.42
C LYS A 71 -4.97 -20.65 5.53
N SER A 72 -6.22 -20.65 5.97
CA SER A 72 -6.91 -19.40 6.31
C SER A 72 -6.16 -18.67 7.44
N GLU A 73 -5.98 -17.37 7.27
CA GLU A 73 -5.18 -16.52 8.15
C GLU A 73 -5.95 -15.23 8.46
N VAL A 74 -5.73 -14.69 9.66
CA VAL A 74 -6.19 -13.37 10.05
C VAL A 74 -5.01 -12.59 10.60
N SER A 75 -4.91 -11.30 10.26
CA SER A 75 -3.85 -10.42 10.73
C SER A 75 -4.42 -9.07 11.15
N PHE A 76 -3.85 -8.54 12.23
CA PHE A 76 -4.15 -7.22 12.76
C PHE A 76 -2.83 -6.52 13.00
N VAL A 77 -2.68 -5.32 12.43
CA VAL A 77 -1.49 -4.50 12.53
C VAL A 77 -1.93 -3.09 12.89
N THR A 78 -1.39 -2.53 13.95
CA THR A 78 -1.51 -1.12 14.28
C THR A 78 -0.11 -0.52 14.28
N GLN A 79 0.03 0.64 13.64
CA GLN A 79 1.27 1.38 13.59
C GLN A 79 1.00 2.82 14.03
N PRO A 80 1.60 3.27 15.15
CA PRO A 80 1.59 4.69 15.47
C PRO A 80 2.39 5.43 14.41
N TRP A 81 1.85 6.55 13.96
CA TRP A 81 2.48 7.41 12.98
C TRP A 81 2.84 8.76 13.62
N ILE A 82 3.42 9.66 12.83
CA ILE A 82 3.86 10.98 13.33
C ILE A 82 2.63 11.80 13.78
N ALA A 83 2.80 12.70 14.75
CA ALA A 83 1.74 13.63 15.20
C ALA A 83 0.47 12.93 15.74
N ASP A 84 0.66 11.90 16.56
CA ASP A 84 -0.41 11.15 17.24
C ASP A 84 -1.44 10.48 16.29
N MET A 85 -1.11 10.37 15.01
CA MET A 85 -1.90 9.63 14.04
C MET A 85 -1.73 8.13 14.24
N ASN A 86 -2.77 7.36 13.95
CA ASN A 86 -2.74 5.91 14.05
C ASN A 86 -3.23 5.27 12.74
N ALA A 87 -2.39 4.40 12.16
CA ALA A 87 -2.79 3.59 11.02
C ALA A 87 -3.02 2.14 11.47
N SER A 88 -4.20 1.62 11.18
CA SER A 88 -4.59 0.26 11.52
C SER A 88 -4.96 -0.52 10.27
N PHE A 89 -4.55 -1.79 10.23
CA PHE A 89 -4.84 -2.73 9.17
C PHE A 89 -5.35 -4.03 9.76
N ALA A 90 -6.48 -4.49 9.25
CA ALA A 90 -7.07 -5.77 9.58
C ALA A 90 -7.31 -6.53 8.29
N ALA A 91 -6.96 -7.81 8.25
CA ALA A 91 -7.08 -8.62 7.05
C ALA A 91 -7.41 -10.06 7.38
N LEU A 92 -8.25 -10.67 6.54
CA LEU A 92 -8.71 -12.05 6.62
C LEU A 92 -8.52 -12.69 5.25
N GLY A 93 -7.91 -13.87 5.21
CA GLY A 93 -7.79 -14.71 4.03
C GLY A 93 -8.41 -16.08 4.31
N VAL A 94 -9.35 -16.51 3.48
CA VAL A 94 -10.02 -17.80 3.58
C VAL A 94 -9.66 -18.63 2.36
N VAL A 95 -8.96 -19.74 2.60
CA VAL A 95 -8.58 -20.69 1.54
C VAL A 95 -9.75 -21.65 1.32
N ILE A 96 -10.29 -21.64 0.10
CA ILE A 96 -11.38 -22.53 -0.32
C ILE A 96 -10.78 -23.56 -1.29
N PRO A 97 -10.76 -24.85 -0.91
CA PRO A 97 -10.24 -25.92 -1.77
C PRO A 97 -10.85 -25.86 -3.18
N ASP A 98 -10.01 -26.05 -4.21
CA ASP A 98 -10.34 -26.04 -5.64
C ASP A 98 -10.88 -24.72 -6.24
N PHE A 99 -11.40 -23.82 -5.41
CA PHE A 99 -11.95 -22.53 -5.82
C PHE A 99 -10.90 -21.41 -5.79
N GLY A 100 -9.97 -21.43 -4.83
CA GLY A 100 -8.95 -20.39 -4.62
C GLY A 100 -9.10 -19.73 -3.25
N THR A 101 -8.58 -18.52 -3.13
CA THR A 101 -8.56 -17.79 -1.85
C THR A 101 -9.38 -16.52 -1.97
N VAL A 102 -10.28 -16.30 -1.02
CA VAL A 102 -11.02 -15.05 -0.86
C VAL A 102 -10.41 -14.28 0.31
N GLY A 103 -10.18 -12.99 0.12
CA GLY A 103 -9.63 -12.10 1.13
C GLY A 103 -10.55 -10.92 1.41
N ALA A 104 -10.56 -10.44 2.64
CA ALA A 104 -11.16 -9.18 3.02
C ALA A 104 -10.15 -8.37 3.84
N GLY A 105 -10.09 -7.06 3.61
CA GLY A 105 -9.16 -6.17 4.29
C GLY A 105 -9.80 -4.85 4.67
N LEU A 106 -9.26 -4.22 5.70
CA LEU A 106 -9.66 -2.92 6.19
C LEU A 106 -8.40 -2.14 6.56
N ILE A 107 -8.25 -0.95 5.99
CA ILE A 107 -7.28 0.05 6.41
C ILE A 107 -8.05 1.20 7.03
N LEU A 108 -7.61 1.63 8.21
CA LEU A 108 -8.11 2.80 8.92
C LEU A 108 -6.94 3.73 9.19
N MET A 109 -7.11 5.01 8.90
CA MET A 109 -6.21 6.07 9.32
C MET A 109 -7.00 7.06 10.17
N ASP A 110 -6.57 7.19 11.42
CA ASP A 110 -7.08 8.17 12.37
C ASP A 110 -6.04 9.28 12.52
N TYR A 111 -6.46 10.52 12.25
CA TYR A 111 -5.60 11.70 12.33
C TYR A 111 -5.64 12.37 13.72
N GLY A 112 -6.36 11.78 14.68
CA GLY A 112 -6.54 12.34 16.02
C GLY A 112 -7.55 13.49 16.06
N GLU A 113 -7.62 14.17 17.21
CA GLU A 113 -8.49 15.32 17.40
C GLU A 113 -7.75 16.62 17.11
N ILE A 114 -8.29 17.42 16.18
CA ILE A 114 -7.76 18.72 15.81
C ILE A 114 -8.67 19.82 16.37
N PRO A 115 -8.14 20.81 17.12
CA PRO A 115 -8.94 21.93 17.58
C PRO A 115 -9.32 22.85 16.43
N VAL A 116 -10.59 23.24 16.38
CA VAL A 116 -11.09 24.23 15.42
C VAL A 116 -10.56 25.61 15.80
N THR A 117 -9.90 26.30 14.87
CA THR A 117 -9.42 27.68 15.08
C THR A 117 -10.11 28.64 14.12
N THR A 118 -10.40 29.86 14.58
CA THR A 118 -10.94 30.93 13.74
C THR A 118 -10.05 32.18 13.85
N MET A 119 -10.21 33.13 12.92
CA MET A 119 -9.46 34.40 12.98
C MET A 119 -9.69 35.16 14.30
N THR A 120 -10.84 34.95 14.96
CA THR A 120 -11.18 35.55 16.25
C THR A 120 -10.74 34.70 17.45
N MET A 121 -10.59 33.38 17.28
CA MET A 121 -10.18 32.44 18.33
C MET A 121 -9.05 31.52 17.82
N GLN A 122 -7.83 32.05 17.84
CA GLN A 122 -6.62 31.37 17.35
C GLN A 122 -6.15 30.23 18.27
N GLU A 123 -6.53 30.25 19.56
CA GLU A 123 -6.23 29.19 20.53
C GLU A 123 -7.26 28.04 20.54
N GLY A 124 -8.31 28.15 19.72
CA GLY A 124 -9.37 27.15 19.59
C GLY A 124 -10.75 27.69 19.97
N THR A 125 -11.79 27.25 19.27
CA THR A 125 -13.19 27.60 19.56
C THR A 125 -13.82 26.76 20.67
N GLY A 126 -13.10 25.74 21.17
CA GLY A 126 -13.62 24.70 22.06
C GLY A 126 -14.21 23.50 21.32
N GLU A 127 -14.44 23.61 20.01
CA GLU A 127 -14.82 22.49 19.15
C GLU A 127 -13.58 21.75 18.63
N LYS A 128 -13.73 20.44 18.46
CA LYS A 128 -12.71 19.55 17.91
C LYS A 128 -13.32 18.73 16.79
N PHE A 129 -12.54 18.45 15.76
CA PHE A 129 -12.92 17.52 14.70
C PHE A 129 -11.83 16.46 14.54
N SER A 130 -12.24 15.26 14.13
CA SER A 130 -11.33 14.14 13.91
C SER A 130 -11.48 13.64 12.47
N PRO A 131 -10.50 13.93 11.60
CA PRO A 131 -10.47 13.36 10.26
C PRO A 131 -10.23 11.86 10.30
N GLN A 132 -10.92 11.13 9.42
CA GLN A 132 -10.80 9.68 9.29
C GLN A 132 -10.71 9.31 7.82
N ASP A 133 -9.73 8.48 7.47
CA ASP A 133 -9.71 7.77 6.20
C ASP A 133 -9.90 6.27 6.39
N MET A 134 -10.59 5.64 5.45
CA MET A 134 -10.86 4.21 5.45
C MET A 134 -10.77 3.64 4.04
N ALA A 135 -10.20 2.43 3.92
CA ALA A 135 -10.28 1.63 2.71
C ALA A 135 -10.68 0.19 3.03
N ILE A 136 -11.74 -0.29 2.38
CA ILE A 136 -12.23 -1.67 2.48
C ILE A 136 -11.80 -2.41 1.22
N TYR A 137 -11.28 -3.62 1.41
CA TYR A 137 -10.77 -4.49 0.36
C TYR A 137 -11.59 -5.77 0.31
N LEU A 138 -11.93 -6.21 -0.90
CA LEU A 138 -12.43 -7.54 -1.17
C LEU A 138 -11.60 -8.14 -2.30
N SER A 139 -10.89 -9.22 -2.00
CA SER A 139 -9.91 -9.81 -2.90
C SER A 139 -10.25 -11.24 -3.23
N TYR A 140 -9.86 -11.65 -4.43
CA TYR A 140 -9.92 -13.03 -4.87
C TYR A 140 -8.64 -13.38 -5.62
N ALA A 141 -8.07 -14.53 -5.33
CA ALA A 141 -6.87 -15.00 -5.99
C ALA A 141 -6.89 -16.51 -6.20
N ARG A 142 -6.25 -16.95 -7.28
CA ARG A 142 -6.17 -18.36 -7.63
C ARG A 142 -4.86 -18.70 -8.32
N ASN A 143 -4.36 -19.90 -8.03
CA ASN A 143 -3.31 -20.53 -8.82
C ASN A 143 -3.93 -21.07 -10.11
N LEU A 144 -3.52 -20.51 -11.24
CA LEU A 144 -3.94 -21.00 -12.56
C LEU A 144 -3.01 -22.11 -13.07
N ALA A 145 -1.75 -22.09 -12.61
CA ALA A 145 -0.79 -23.17 -12.76
C ALA A 145 0.10 -23.22 -11.50
N ASP A 146 0.88 -24.29 -11.34
CA ASP A 146 1.81 -24.41 -10.22
C ASP A 146 2.79 -23.24 -10.15
N TRP A 147 3.19 -22.73 -11.31
CA TRP A 147 4.10 -21.62 -11.50
C TRP A 147 3.41 -20.26 -11.66
N PHE A 148 2.09 -20.18 -11.81
CA PHE A 148 1.38 -18.94 -12.14
C PHE A 148 0.15 -18.67 -11.25
N SER A 149 0.14 -17.51 -10.62
CA SER A 149 -0.97 -17.03 -9.78
C SER A 149 -1.47 -15.68 -10.26
N LEU A 150 -2.79 -15.50 -10.18
CA LEU A 150 -3.47 -14.25 -10.47
C LEU A 150 -4.28 -13.84 -9.25
N GLY A 151 -4.34 -12.53 -8.99
CA GLY A 151 -5.22 -11.96 -7.98
C GLY A 151 -5.83 -10.65 -8.43
N VAL A 152 -7.04 -10.39 -7.94
CA VAL A 152 -7.77 -9.14 -8.12
C VAL A 152 -8.33 -8.69 -6.78
N SER A 153 -8.36 -7.38 -6.56
CA SER A 153 -8.98 -6.78 -5.38
C SER A 153 -9.87 -5.63 -5.79
N GLY A 154 -11.09 -5.58 -5.26
CA GLY A 154 -11.95 -4.41 -5.30
C GLY A 154 -11.77 -3.60 -4.02
N LYS A 155 -11.77 -2.28 -4.14
CA LYS A 155 -11.53 -1.35 -3.04
C LYS A 155 -12.55 -0.24 -2.99
N LEU A 156 -13.10 0.01 -1.81
CA LEU A 156 -13.91 1.19 -1.52
C LEU A 156 -13.16 2.07 -0.55
N ILE A 157 -12.91 3.31 -0.97
CA ILE A 157 -12.17 4.32 -0.23
C ILE A 157 -13.16 5.37 0.23
N SER A 158 -13.07 5.75 1.49
CA SER A 158 -13.85 6.82 2.10
C SER A 158 -12.92 7.71 2.90
N SER A 159 -13.06 9.02 2.74
CA SER A 159 -12.38 10.04 3.54
C SER A 159 -13.42 10.97 4.12
N SER A 160 -13.34 11.22 5.42
CA SER A 160 -14.20 12.15 6.14
C SER A 160 -13.35 13.23 6.78
N ILE A 161 -13.67 14.48 6.49
CA ILE A 161 -13.03 15.66 7.08
C ILE A 161 -14.16 16.56 7.55
N TRP A 162 -14.36 16.61 8.87
CA TRP A 162 -15.39 17.41 9.51
C TRP A 162 -16.81 17.10 8.98
N HIS A 163 -17.47 18.01 8.24
CA HIS A 163 -18.79 17.75 7.64
C HIS A 163 -18.74 17.43 6.14
N MET A 164 -17.54 17.14 5.61
CA MET A 164 -17.34 16.73 4.23
C MET A 164 -16.93 15.26 4.15
N ASN A 165 -17.47 14.58 3.14
CA ASN A 165 -17.14 13.20 2.83
C ASN A 165 -16.72 13.08 1.38
N ALA A 166 -15.81 12.15 1.11
CA ALA A 166 -15.41 11.78 -0.23
C ALA A 166 -15.34 10.26 -0.35
N THR A 167 -15.89 9.71 -1.42
CA THR A 167 -15.84 8.27 -1.70
C THR A 167 -15.25 8.01 -3.07
N ALA A 168 -14.52 6.91 -3.20
CA ALA A 168 -13.96 6.44 -4.46
C ALA A 168 -13.96 4.91 -4.51
N ALA A 169 -14.10 4.36 -5.70
CA ALA A 169 -13.94 2.93 -5.95
C ALA A 169 -12.70 2.69 -6.80
N ALA A 170 -11.93 1.67 -6.44
CA ALA A 170 -10.72 1.28 -7.16
C ALA A 170 -10.59 -0.23 -7.24
N PHE A 171 -9.68 -0.69 -8.09
CA PHE A 171 -9.28 -2.07 -8.16
C PHE A 171 -7.76 -2.22 -8.19
N ASP A 172 -7.30 -3.34 -7.66
CA ASP A 172 -5.91 -3.76 -7.66
C ASP A 172 -5.79 -5.08 -8.44
N LEU A 173 -4.72 -5.23 -9.20
CA LEU A 173 -4.41 -6.43 -9.97
C LEU A 173 -3.03 -6.94 -9.59
N GLY A 174 -2.92 -8.26 -9.52
CA GLY A 174 -1.72 -8.93 -9.06
C GLY A 174 -1.39 -10.15 -9.91
N VAL A 175 -0.09 -10.34 -10.14
CA VAL A 175 0.47 -11.51 -10.81
C VAL A 175 1.67 -12.00 -10.01
N LEU A 176 1.79 -13.33 -9.90
CA LEU A 176 2.96 -13.97 -9.29
C LEU A 176 3.40 -15.17 -10.14
N ILE A 177 4.67 -15.17 -10.52
CA ILE A 177 5.32 -16.21 -11.32
C ILE A 177 6.41 -16.85 -10.47
N LYS A 178 6.35 -18.18 -10.31
CA LYS A 178 7.37 -18.97 -9.61
C LYS A 178 8.15 -19.82 -10.60
N THR A 179 9.47 -19.76 -10.55
CA THR A 179 10.35 -20.58 -11.39
C THR A 179 11.26 -21.43 -10.51
N ASP A 180 11.73 -22.56 -11.02
CA ASP A 180 12.76 -23.41 -10.41
C ASP A 180 14.17 -22.83 -10.55
N PHE A 181 14.34 -21.82 -11.40
CA PHE A 181 15.64 -21.24 -11.70
C PHE A 181 16.31 -20.68 -10.43
N PHE A 182 17.59 -20.99 -10.24
CA PHE A 182 18.38 -20.69 -9.04
C PHE A 182 17.92 -21.34 -7.73
N SER A 183 16.96 -22.28 -7.77
CA SER A 183 16.53 -22.99 -6.56
C SER A 183 17.69 -23.79 -5.95
N PRO A 184 18.04 -23.57 -4.66
CA PRO A 184 19.01 -24.41 -3.96
C PRO A 184 18.56 -25.87 -3.80
N THR A 185 17.24 -26.09 -3.84
CA THR A 185 16.56 -27.37 -3.58
C THR A 185 15.98 -28.03 -4.82
N GLY A 186 15.96 -27.34 -5.96
CA GLY A 186 15.40 -27.84 -7.23
C GLY A 186 13.87 -27.80 -7.31
N ASP A 187 13.22 -27.08 -6.39
CA ASP A 187 11.77 -26.84 -6.38
C ASP A 187 11.41 -25.39 -6.77
N ASN A 188 10.17 -25.22 -7.21
CA ASN A 188 9.63 -23.92 -7.64
C ASN A 188 9.38 -22.97 -6.45
N VAL A 189 9.44 -23.46 -5.22
CA VAL A 189 9.18 -22.66 -4.02
C VAL A 189 10.40 -21.81 -3.65
N HIS A 190 11.60 -22.35 -3.84
CA HIS A 190 12.86 -21.70 -3.47
C HIS A 190 13.66 -21.15 -4.66
N GLY A 191 13.11 -21.23 -5.88
CA GLY A 191 13.71 -20.60 -7.04
C GLY A 191 13.38 -19.11 -7.13
N LEU A 192 13.53 -18.56 -8.34
CA LEU A 192 13.23 -17.18 -8.64
C LEU A 192 11.72 -16.96 -8.74
N ASN A 193 11.21 -16.07 -7.89
CA ASN A 193 9.83 -15.57 -7.91
C ASN A 193 9.81 -14.17 -8.51
N ILE A 194 8.85 -13.89 -9.37
CA ILE A 194 8.61 -12.58 -9.96
C ILE A 194 7.18 -12.18 -9.61
N GLY A 195 7.04 -11.00 -9.01
CA GLY A 195 5.75 -10.41 -8.65
C GLY A 195 5.51 -9.12 -9.42
N MET A 196 4.27 -8.88 -9.82
CA MET A 196 3.84 -7.60 -10.39
C MET A 196 2.49 -7.23 -9.77
N SER A 197 2.32 -5.97 -9.40
CA SER A 197 1.03 -5.46 -8.95
C SER A 197 0.74 -4.05 -9.46
N ILE A 198 -0.54 -3.78 -9.69
CA ILE A 198 -1.07 -2.46 -9.97
C ILE A 198 -2.11 -2.19 -8.89
N SER A 199 -1.95 -1.11 -8.14
CA SER A 199 -2.87 -0.73 -7.06
C SER A 199 -3.52 0.62 -7.33
N ASN A 200 -4.72 0.79 -6.79
CA ASN A 200 -5.51 2.03 -6.73
C ASN A 200 -5.94 2.56 -8.10
N TYR A 201 -6.16 1.69 -9.09
CA TYR A 201 -6.75 2.13 -10.35
C TYR A 201 -8.25 2.31 -10.16
N GLY A 202 -8.77 3.54 -10.26
CA GLY A 202 -10.15 3.81 -9.86
C GLY A 202 -10.66 5.21 -10.18
N SER A 203 -11.87 5.49 -9.70
CA SER A 203 -12.48 6.82 -9.79
C SER A 203 -11.70 7.84 -8.97
N PRO A 204 -11.68 9.12 -9.38
CA PRO A 204 -11.10 10.16 -8.54
C PRO A 204 -11.93 10.34 -7.26
N LEU A 205 -11.31 10.93 -6.26
CA LEU A 205 -11.90 11.29 -4.99
C LEU A 205 -12.40 12.75 -5.05
N LYS A 206 -13.62 13.00 -4.57
CA LYS A 206 -14.23 14.33 -4.54
C LYS A 206 -14.92 14.56 -3.21
N TYR A 207 -14.54 15.62 -2.51
CA TYR A 207 -15.22 16.03 -1.28
C TYR A 207 -16.51 16.75 -1.60
N ASP A 208 -17.57 16.35 -0.89
CA ASP A 208 -18.85 17.02 -0.88
C ASP A 208 -19.40 17.07 0.56
N GLY A 209 -20.18 18.10 0.89
CA GLY A 209 -20.66 18.30 2.24
C GLY A 209 -21.29 19.66 2.50
N LEU A 210 -21.80 19.83 3.72
CA LEU A 210 -22.53 21.04 4.14
C LEU A 210 -21.64 22.28 4.15
N ASP A 211 -20.35 22.13 4.44
CA ASP A 211 -19.40 23.25 4.51
C ASP A 211 -19.18 23.94 3.14
N LEU A 212 -19.61 23.29 2.04
CA LEU A 212 -19.56 23.87 0.69
C LEU A 212 -20.76 24.77 0.39
N LEU A 213 -21.82 24.69 1.19
CA LEU A 213 -23.03 25.48 1.02
C LEU A 213 -22.81 26.88 1.59
N ASN A 214 -22.87 27.88 0.72
CA ASN A 214 -22.72 29.28 1.10
C ASN A 214 -23.82 30.11 0.45
N PRO A 215 -24.44 31.05 1.19
CA PRO A 215 -25.36 32.00 0.58
C PRO A 215 -24.57 32.87 -0.41
N ILE A 216 -25.04 32.95 -1.65
CA ILE A 216 -24.46 33.79 -2.69
C ILE A 216 -25.49 34.82 -3.15
N ASP A 217 -25.03 36.05 -3.37
CA ASP A 217 -25.81 37.08 -4.03
C ASP A 217 -25.39 37.18 -5.49
N ILE A 218 -26.25 36.70 -6.39
CA ILE A 218 -25.96 36.62 -7.84
C ILE A 218 -26.08 38.00 -8.50
N ALA A 219 -26.84 38.93 -7.92
CA ALA A 219 -27.07 40.27 -8.47
C ALA A 219 -27.04 41.34 -7.36
N PRO A 220 -25.85 41.71 -6.87
CA PRO A 220 -25.70 42.61 -5.71
C PRO A 220 -26.29 44.02 -5.90
N GLY A 221 -26.60 44.41 -7.14
CA GLY A 221 -27.15 45.71 -7.51
C GLY A 221 -28.67 45.74 -7.74
N ASP A 222 -29.34 44.58 -7.78
CA ASP A 222 -30.78 44.51 -8.02
C ASP A 222 -31.56 44.58 -6.68
N ALA A 223 -32.38 45.63 -6.55
CA ALA A 223 -33.26 45.81 -5.40
C ALA A 223 -34.42 44.80 -5.46
N GLY A 224 -34.21 43.60 -4.92
CA GLY A 224 -35.19 42.51 -5.04
C GLY A 224 -34.74 41.17 -4.48
N ASN A 225 -34.20 41.17 -3.25
CA ASN A 225 -34.08 40.02 -2.35
C ASN A 225 -33.61 38.66 -2.95
N TYR A 226 -32.33 38.57 -3.29
CA TYR A 226 -31.61 37.30 -3.52
C TYR A 226 -30.48 37.06 -2.51
N ARG A 227 -30.52 37.72 -1.34
CA ARG A 227 -29.42 37.74 -0.35
C ARG A 227 -28.99 36.34 0.13
N ASP A 228 -29.87 35.36 0.07
CA ASP A 228 -29.65 34.01 0.62
C ASP A 228 -29.90 32.92 -0.44
N ALA A 229 -29.58 33.16 -1.72
CA ALA A 229 -29.63 32.08 -2.70
C ALA A 229 -28.58 31.01 -2.32
N SER A 230 -29.02 29.74 -2.23
CA SER A 230 -28.13 28.65 -1.87
C SER A 230 -27.13 28.39 -3.00
N GLY A 231 -25.88 28.79 -2.78
CA GLY A 231 -24.74 28.45 -3.61
C GLY A 231 -23.98 27.26 -3.03
N GLN A 232 -23.37 26.47 -3.91
CA GLN A 232 -22.47 25.38 -3.50
C GLN A 232 -21.14 25.51 -4.24
N PHE A 233 -20.04 25.56 -3.49
CA PHE A 233 -18.71 25.44 -4.08
C PHE A 233 -18.50 24.02 -4.57
N ARG A 234 -18.21 23.84 -5.87
CA ARG A 234 -17.85 22.54 -6.43
C ARG A 234 -16.35 22.36 -6.35
N LEU A 235 -15.91 21.48 -5.45
CA LEU A 235 -14.50 21.14 -5.33
C LEU A 235 -13.99 20.34 -6.53
N GLN A 236 -12.69 20.46 -6.78
CA GLN A 236 -11.98 19.69 -7.81
C GLN A 236 -11.85 18.22 -7.41
N GLU A 237 -11.81 17.35 -8.41
CA GLU A 237 -11.61 15.91 -8.27
C GLU A 237 -10.11 15.60 -8.28
N TRP A 238 -9.70 14.68 -7.39
CA TRP A 238 -8.30 14.30 -7.22
C TRP A 238 -8.12 12.82 -7.52
N GLU A 239 -7.13 12.48 -8.34
CA GLU A 239 -6.83 11.08 -8.65
C GLU A 239 -6.30 10.34 -7.41
N LEU A 240 -6.55 9.03 -7.37
CA LEU A 240 -5.96 8.13 -6.38
C LEU A 240 -4.46 7.89 -6.71
N PRO A 241 -3.63 7.54 -5.71
CA PRO A 241 -2.23 7.25 -5.94
C PRO A 241 -2.10 5.88 -6.62
N LEU A 242 -2.10 5.88 -7.96
CA LEU A 242 -1.84 4.67 -8.73
C LEU A 242 -0.40 4.22 -8.49
N ILE A 243 -0.23 2.97 -8.05
CA ILE A 243 1.10 2.41 -7.76
C ILE A 243 1.31 1.19 -8.64
N PHE A 244 2.34 1.24 -9.49
CA PHE A 244 2.87 0.09 -10.19
C PHE A 244 4.03 -0.50 -9.39
N ARG A 245 4.00 -1.79 -9.09
CA ARG A 245 5.09 -2.50 -8.42
C ARG A 245 5.54 -3.69 -9.25
N ILE A 246 6.86 -3.89 -9.31
CA ILE A 246 7.49 -5.07 -9.89
C ILE A 246 8.59 -5.53 -8.96
N GLY A 247 8.60 -6.82 -8.66
CA GLY A 247 9.52 -7.40 -7.69
C GLY A 247 10.08 -8.73 -8.15
N ALA A 248 11.28 -9.04 -7.70
CA ALA A 248 11.87 -10.36 -7.85
C ALA A 248 12.48 -10.81 -6.53
N SER A 249 12.31 -12.10 -6.20
CA SER A 249 12.94 -12.70 -5.03
C SER A 249 13.48 -14.08 -5.33
N VAL A 250 14.54 -14.48 -4.62
CA VAL A 250 15.18 -15.80 -4.77
C VAL A 250 15.68 -16.29 -3.42
N THR A 251 15.52 -17.58 -3.14
CA THR A 251 16.14 -18.20 -1.96
C THR A 251 17.63 -18.42 -2.24
N ALA A 252 18.49 -17.59 -1.65
CA ALA A 252 19.93 -17.68 -1.84
C ALA A 252 20.56 -18.87 -1.09
N MET A 253 20.00 -19.22 0.08
CA MET A 253 20.48 -20.33 0.90
C MET A 253 19.33 -20.97 1.66
N LYS A 254 19.30 -22.30 1.68
CA LYS A 254 18.40 -23.09 2.52
C LYS A 254 19.19 -24.20 3.20
N THR A 255 19.02 -24.31 4.51
CA THR A 255 19.57 -25.33 5.41
C THR A 255 18.47 -25.66 6.42
N ASP A 256 18.58 -26.75 7.17
CA ASP A 256 17.55 -27.19 8.11
C ASP A 256 17.13 -26.10 9.12
N ASP A 257 18.08 -25.25 9.54
CA ASP A 257 17.88 -24.18 10.52
C ASP A 257 17.89 -22.75 9.94
N HIS A 258 18.17 -22.60 8.64
CA HIS A 258 18.39 -21.28 8.04
C HIS A 258 17.83 -21.21 6.62
N GLU A 259 17.00 -20.21 6.35
CA GLU A 259 16.49 -19.90 5.02
C GLU A 259 16.73 -18.42 4.76
N VAL A 260 17.64 -18.12 3.82
CA VAL A 260 17.95 -16.78 3.36
C VAL A 260 17.31 -16.56 2.01
N ILE A 261 16.37 -15.63 1.97
CA ILE A 261 15.78 -15.13 0.75
C ILE A 261 16.40 -13.77 0.47
N VAL A 262 16.40 -13.33 -0.79
CA VAL A 262 16.81 -11.98 -1.21
C VAL A 262 15.70 -11.48 -2.12
N ALA A 263 15.18 -10.27 -1.85
CA ALA A 263 14.15 -9.63 -2.66
C ALA A 263 14.57 -8.23 -3.10
N VAL A 264 14.12 -7.84 -4.28
CA VAL A 264 14.30 -6.50 -4.86
C VAL A 264 13.01 -6.11 -5.53
N ASP A 265 12.46 -4.98 -5.10
CA ASP A 265 11.23 -4.41 -5.64
C ASP A 265 11.50 -3.00 -6.18
N ALA A 266 10.89 -2.70 -7.33
CA ALA A 266 10.80 -1.37 -7.89
C ALA A 266 9.34 -0.93 -7.87
N LEU A 267 9.09 0.25 -7.33
CA LEU A 267 7.77 0.88 -7.30
C LEU A 267 7.77 2.20 -8.06
N HIS A 268 6.72 2.41 -8.83
CA HIS A 268 6.49 3.62 -9.62
C HIS A 268 5.07 4.13 -9.35
N PRO A 269 4.93 5.17 -8.52
CA PRO A 269 3.64 5.79 -8.27
C PRO A 269 3.39 6.93 -9.29
N ASN A 270 2.14 7.15 -9.70
CA ASN A 270 1.79 8.19 -10.68
C ASN A 270 2.01 9.63 -10.13
N ASN A 271 1.98 9.78 -8.81
CA ASN A 271 2.06 11.07 -8.10
C ASN A 271 3.48 11.46 -7.66
N LYS A 272 4.51 10.71 -8.08
CA LYS A 272 5.92 11.09 -7.89
C LYS A 272 6.70 10.66 -9.12
N ALA A 273 7.47 11.57 -9.70
CA ALA A 273 8.38 11.22 -10.80
C ALA A 273 9.50 10.25 -10.35
N SER A 274 9.73 10.10 -9.03
CA SER A 274 10.79 9.27 -8.48
C SER A 274 10.42 7.79 -8.44
N ARG A 275 11.29 6.93 -8.95
CA ARG A 275 11.24 5.48 -8.71
C ARG A 275 11.73 5.21 -7.29
N SER A 276 11.05 4.36 -6.51
CA SER A 276 11.66 3.85 -5.28
C SER A 276 12.08 2.42 -5.54
N MET A 277 13.39 2.14 -5.37
CA MET A 277 13.93 0.80 -5.46
C MET A 277 14.20 0.34 -4.02
N SER A 278 13.33 -0.54 -3.55
CA SER A 278 13.48 -1.16 -2.25
C SER A 278 14.24 -2.46 -2.45
N ALA A 279 15.50 -2.48 -2.00
CA ALA A 279 16.35 -3.65 -2.17
C ALA A 279 16.69 -4.25 -0.81
N ARG A 280 16.45 -5.57 -0.70
CA ARG A 280 16.94 -6.50 0.32
C ARG A 280 15.95 -6.86 1.42
N SER A 281 15.81 -8.16 1.61
CA SER A 281 15.46 -8.76 2.88
C SER A 281 16.14 -10.11 3.01
N MET A 282 16.80 -10.35 4.14
CA MET A 282 17.28 -11.64 4.59
C MET A 282 16.29 -12.19 5.62
N ARG A 283 15.53 -13.23 5.24
CA ARG A 283 14.87 -14.09 6.22
C ARG A 283 15.95 -14.97 6.88
N SER A 284 15.78 -15.31 8.16
CA SER A 284 16.51 -16.42 8.80
C SER A 284 15.56 -17.06 9.80
N ARG A 285 15.24 -18.34 9.59
CA ARG A 285 14.25 -19.07 10.39
C ARG A 285 14.93 -20.15 11.23
N ARG A 286 15.32 -19.82 12.47
CA ARG A 286 15.77 -20.81 13.46
C ARG A 286 14.53 -21.41 14.12
N ARG A 287 14.22 -22.70 13.93
CA ARG A 287 13.24 -23.35 14.81
C ARG A 287 13.92 -23.50 16.19
N PRO A 288 13.35 -22.97 17.30
CA PRO A 288 11.97 -22.51 17.50
C PRO A 288 11.80 -20.98 17.73
N SER A 289 12.77 -20.11 17.40
CA SER A 289 12.87 -18.76 18.01
C SER A 289 12.52 -17.54 17.13
N GLY A 290 11.81 -17.70 16.01
CA GLY A 290 11.24 -16.56 15.24
C GLY A 290 11.91 -16.28 13.88
N SER A 291 11.42 -15.23 13.20
CA SER A 291 11.93 -14.75 11.90
C SER A 291 12.47 -13.33 12.05
N PHE A 292 13.67 -13.08 11.53
CA PHE A 292 14.24 -11.74 11.43
C PHE A 292 14.11 -11.21 10.00
N PHE A 293 13.81 -9.92 9.87
CA PHE A 293 13.71 -9.20 8.61
C PHE A 293 14.62 -7.97 8.69
N PHE A 294 15.38 -7.71 7.63
CA PHE A 294 16.28 -6.56 7.53
C PHE A 294 16.25 -6.01 6.11
N GLY A 295 15.84 -4.76 5.95
CA GLY A 295 15.74 -4.11 4.65
C GLY A 295 16.38 -2.72 4.64
N GLU A 296 16.87 -2.35 3.46
CA GLU A 296 17.44 -1.03 3.19
C GLU A 296 16.75 -0.45 1.94
N GLY A 297 15.83 0.50 2.13
CA GLY A 297 15.14 1.15 1.02
C GLY A 297 15.99 2.29 0.45
N THR A 298 16.31 2.25 -0.85
CA THR A 298 16.95 3.38 -1.55
C THR A 298 15.96 4.01 -2.53
N LYS A 299 15.46 5.21 -2.20
CA LYS A 299 14.62 5.99 -3.12
C LYS A 299 15.49 6.57 -4.25
N LEU A 300 15.52 5.90 -5.40
CA LEU A 300 16.23 6.34 -6.60
C LEU A 300 15.35 7.28 -7.44
N CYS A 301 15.35 8.55 -7.09
CA CYS A 301 14.76 9.58 -7.94
C CYS A 301 15.50 9.65 -9.28
N SER A 302 14.79 9.47 -10.39
CA SER A 302 15.24 9.75 -11.76
C SER A 302 14.55 10.98 -12.31
#